data_AF-A0A948HU37-F1
#
_entry.id   AF-A0A948HU37-F1
#
_cell.length_a   1.000
_cell.length_b   1.000
_cell.length_c   1.000
_cell.angle_alpha   90.00
_cell.angle_beta   90.00
_cell.angle_gamma   90.00
#
_symmetry.space_group_name_H-M   'P 1'
#
loop_
_entity.id
_entity.type
_entity.pdbx_description
1 polymer ?
#
loop_
_entity_poly.entity_id
_entity_poly.type
_entity_poly.pdbx_seq_one_letter_code
_entity_poly.pdbx_strand_id
1 'polypeptide(L)'
;MTEQLSVTAVQIAEALGLHPIMVYRWRQEYREGRFVAQPTRRISMTKEPADKPVDEKEKSELKRLRKELAELKKENDFLKKWDRYLKEQKQPDSDS
;
A
#
# COMPACT_ATOMS: atom_id res chain seq x y z
N MET A 1 19.97 -5.71 1.05
CA MET A 1 20.37 -5.80 -0.38
C MET A 1 21.63 -6.65 -0.62
N THR A 2 22.56 -6.79 0.34
CA THR A 2 23.69 -7.74 0.22
C THR A 2 23.52 -9.05 1.01
N GLU A 3 22.49 -9.18 1.85
CA GLU A 3 22.13 -10.45 2.50
C GLU A 3 21.64 -11.51 1.48
N GLN A 4 21.32 -11.08 0.26
CA GLN A 4 20.89 -11.93 -0.86
C GLN A 4 21.99 -12.15 -1.91
N LEU A 5 23.15 -11.48 -1.77
CA LEU A 5 24.27 -11.58 -2.71
C LEU A 5 25.41 -12.29 -1.99
N SER A 6 26.05 -13.26 -2.64
CA SER A 6 27.21 -14.00 -2.12
C SER A 6 28.50 -13.16 -1.99
N VAL A 7 28.38 -11.83 -2.06
CA VAL A 7 29.51 -10.89 -2.16
C VAL A 7 29.78 -10.25 -0.80
N THR A 8 31.04 -10.30 -0.39
CA THR A 8 31.51 -9.73 0.87
C THR A 8 31.63 -8.20 0.81
N ALA A 9 31.59 -7.53 1.96
CA ALA A 9 31.77 -6.08 2.03
C ALA A 9 33.16 -5.64 1.52
N VAL A 10 34.18 -6.49 1.68
CA VAL A 10 35.55 -6.24 1.20
C VAL A 10 35.60 -6.25 -0.32
N GLN A 11 34.99 -7.23 -0.98
CA GLN A 11 34.92 -7.29 -2.45
C GLN A 11 34.19 -6.08 -3.06
N ILE A 12 33.11 -5.64 -2.41
CA ILE A 12 32.39 -4.42 -2.81
C ILE A 12 33.30 -3.19 -2.65
N ALA A 13 34.06 -3.13 -1.56
CA ALA A 13 34.97 -2.03 -1.30
C ALA A 13 36.10 -1.96 -2.35
N GLU A 14 36.71 -3.09 -2.69
CA GLU A 14 37.72 -3.19 -3.75
C GLU A 14 37.18 -2.76 -5.12
N ALA A 15 36.00 -3.25 -5.51
CA ALA A 15 35.38 -2.90 -6.79
C ALA A 15 35.05 -1.41 -6.91
N LEU A 16 34.72 -0.75 -5.79
CA LEU A 16 34.41 0.67 -5.74
C LEU A 16 35.64 1.55 -5.45
N GLY A 17 36.81 0.97 -5.17
CA GLY A 17 38.00 1.72 -4.75
C GLY A 17 37.84 2.40 -3.39
N LEU A 18 37.06 1.80 -2.50
CA LEU A 18 36.65 2.36 -1.21
C LEU A 18 37.28 1.57 -0.05
N HIS A 19 37.42 2.22 1.11
CA HIS A 19 37.78 1.53 2.35
C HIS A 19 36.61 0.67 2.86
N PRO A 20 36.83 -0.60 3.28
CA PRO A 20 35.76 -1.51 3.73
C PRO A 20 34.85 -0.95 4.83
N ILE A 21 35.40 -0.15 5.75
CA ILE A 21 34.63 0.53 6.81
C ILE A 21 33.47 1.36 6.25
N MET A 22 33.63 2.00 5.08
CA MET A 22 32.56 2.79 4.48
C MET A 22 31.37 1.92 4.05
N VAL A 23 31.65 0.74 3.47
CA VAL A 23 30.62 -0.23 3.09
C VAL A 23 29.90 -0.78 4.33
N TYR A 24 30.64 -1.09 5.40
CA TYR A 24 30.01 -1.50 6.66
C TYR A 24 29.13 -0.41 7.27
N ARG A 25 29.61 0.84 7.27
CA ARG A 25 28.85 1.99 7.75
C ARG A 25 27.57 2.19 6.95
N TRP A 26 27.63 2.13 5.62
CA TRP A 26 26.44 2.20 4.77
C TRP A 26 25.47 1.03 5.04
N ARG A 27 25.96 -0.18 5.30
CA ARG A 27 25.09 -1.30 5.71
C ARG A 27 24.37 -1.02 7.04
N GLN A 28 25.01 -0.35 8.00
CA GLN A 28 24.37 0.06 9.25
C GLN A 28 23.37 1.18 9.01
N GLU A 29 23.74 2.23 8.27
CA GLU A 29 22.87 3.34 7.89
C GLU A 29 21.62 2.88 7.13
N TYR A 30 21.75 1.84 6.30
CA TYR A 30 20.61 1.20 5.64
C TYR A 30 19.67 0.49 6.62
N ARG A 31 20.22 -0.32 7.54
CA ARG A 31 19.43 -1.03 8.55
C ARG A 31 18.70 -0.06 9.47
N GLU A 32 19.34 1.05 9.80
CA GLU A 32 18.77 2.12 10.63
C GLU A 32 17.83 3.05 9.83
N GLY A 33 17.62 2.81 8.54
CA GLY A 33 16.73 3.62 7.70
C GLY A 33 17.20 5.06 7.50
N ARG A 34 18.49 5.35 7.68
CA ARG A 34 19.06 6.71 7.59
C ARG A 34 19.25 7.21 6.16
N PHE A 35 19.05 6.36 5.14
CA PHE A 35 18.95 6.77 3.74
C PHE A 35 17.61 7.44 3.41
N VAL A 36 17.17 8.37 4.26
CA VAL A 36 16.08 9.28 3.92
C VAL A 36 16.69 10.40 3.12
N ALA A 37 16.24 10.59 1.89
CA ALA A 37 16.57 11.76 1.10
C ALA A 37 16.05 13.01 1.83
N GLN A 38 16.88 13.64 2.65
CA GLN A 38 16.56 14.93 3.24
C GLN A 38 16.44 15.92 2.08
N PRO A 39 15.28 16.56 1.89
CA PRO A 39 15.12 17.57 0.84
C PRO A 39 16.07 18.72 1.18
N THR A 40 17.24 18.77 0.55
CA THR A 40 18.03 20.00 0.55
C THR A 40 17.23 21.02 -0.23
N ARG A 41 17.31 22.29 0.18
CA ARG A 41 16.48 23.41 -0.33
C ARG A 41 16.42 23.50 -1.88
N ARG A 42 17.42 22.96 -2.59
CA ARG A 42 17.50 22.91 -4.06
C ARG A 42 16.73 21.75 -4.72
N ILE A 43 16.50 20.64 -4.04
CA ILE A 43 15.86 19.43 -4.62
C ILE A 43 14.33 19.46 -4.43
N SER A 44 13.86 20.28 -3.48
CA SER A 44 12.43 20.44 -3.15
C SER A 44 11.56 21.00 -4.29
N MET A 45 12.14 21.58 -5.33
CA MET A 45 11.38 22.26 -6.38
C MET A 45 11.08 21.40 -7.62
N THR A 46 11.63 20.18 -7.72
CA THR A 46 11.50 19.37 -8.94
C THR A 46 11.15 17.90 -8.69
N LYS A 47 10.96 17.47 -7.44
CA LYS A 47 10.52 16.11 -7.14
C LYS A 47 9.10 16.17 -6.60
N GLU A 48 8.17 15.58 -7.33
CA GLU A 48 6.90 15.14 -6.75
C GLU A 48 7.22 14.29 -5.52
N PRO A 49 6.55 14.54 -4.37
CA PRO A 49 6.89 13.83 -3.15
C PRO A 49 6.69 12.34 -3.38
N ALA A 50 7.80 11.59 -3.27
CA ALA A 50 7.79 10.14 -3.28
C ALA A 50 6.70 9.64 -2.32
N ASP A 51 5.92 8.67 -2.81
CA ASP A 51 4.78 8.07 -2.12
C ASP A 51 4.99 8.02 -0.62
N LYS A 52 4.24 8.87 0.09
CA LYS A 52 4.17 8.80 1.54
C LYS A 52 3.82 7.36 1.89
N PRO A 53 4.49 6.72 2.87
CA PRO A 53 4.05 5.43 3.34
C PRO A 53 2.61 5.60 3.83
N VAL A 54 1.66 5.06 3.05
CA VAL A 54 0.22 5.11 3.35
C VAL A 54 0.06 4.71 4.80
N ASP A 55 -0.41 5.66 5.61
CA ASP A 55 -0.43 5.57 7.06
C ASP A 55 -1.19 4.28 7.43
N GLU A 56 -0.69 3.52 8.40
CA GLU A 56 -1.35 2.27 8.79
C GLU A 56 -2.82 2.50 9.18
N LYS A 57 -3.10 3.71 9.67
CA LYS A 57 -4.45 4.23 9.91
C LYS A 57 -5.28 4.27 8.64
N GLU A 58 -4.79 4.87 7.56
CA GLU A 58 -5.47 4.93 6.25
C GLU A 58 -5.75 3.51 5.71
N LYS A 59 -4.80 2.58 5.85
CA LYS A 59 -5.02 1.17 5.45
C LYS A 59 -6.12 0.50 6.28
N SER A 60 -6.17 0.79 7.58
CA SER A 60 -7.17 0.24 8.49
C SER A 60 -8.57 0.79 8.19
N GLU A 61 -8.67 2.10 7.91
CA GLU A 61 -9.90 2.79 7.53
C GLU A 61 -10.42 2.28 6.17
N LEU A 62 -9.53 2.12 5.19
CA LEU A 62 -9.90 1.53 3.89
C LEU A 62 -10.45 0.11 4.03
N LYS A 63 -9.91 -0.70 4.95
CA LYS A 63 -10.45 -2.04 5.23
C LYS A 63 -11.84 -1.97 5.87
N ARG A 64 -12.07 -1.05 6.83
CA ARG A 64 -13.37 -0.84 7.46
C ARG A 64 -14.42 -0.40 6.45
N LEU A 65 -14.12 0.64 5.66
CA LEU A 65 -15.00 1.17 4.62
C LEU A 65 -15.36 0.11 3.57
N ARG A 66 -14.40 -0.72 3.14
CA ARG A 66 -14.67 -1.83 2.21
C ARG A 66 -15.61 -2.87 2.78
N LYS A 67 -15.51 -3.16 4.09
CA LYS A 67 -16.39 -4.11 4.77
C LYS A 67 -17.82 -3.55 4.86
N GLU A 68 -17.97 -2.30 5.26
CA GLU A 68 -19.27 -1.63 5.34
C GLU A 68 -19.95 -1.56 3.97
N LEU A 69 -19.21 -1.20 2.91
CA LEU A 69 -19.75 -1.21 1.56
C LEU A 69 -20.21 -2.60 1.11
N ALA A 70 -19.50 -3.66 1.49
CA ALA A 70 -19.90 -5.02 1.15
C ALA A 70 -21.17 -5.45 1.88
N GLU A 71 -21.34 -5.04 3.14
CA GLU A 71 -22.52 -5.32 3.96
C GLU A 71 -23.75 -4.56 3.45
N LEU A 72 -23.62 -3.26 3.21
CA LEU A 72 -24.68 -2.43 2.64
C LEU A 72 -25.12 -2.91 1.25
N LYS A 73 -24.20 -3.38 0.42
CA LYS A 73 -24.54 -3.96 -0.89
C LYS A 73 -25.40 -5.22 -0.74
N LYS A 74 -25.07 -6.11 0.21
CA LYS A 74 -25.86 -7.32 0.47
C LYS A 74 -27.28 -6.98 0.93
N GLU A 75 -27.42 -6.01 1.84
CA GLU A 75 -28.74 -5.56 2.31
C GLU A 75 -29.55 -4.94 1.17
N ASN A 76 -28.91 -4.10 0.33
CA ASN A 76 -29.57 -3.51 -0.83
C ASN A 76 -30.05 -4.59 -1.83
N ASP A 77 -29.22 -5.58 -2.11
CA ASP A 77 -29.56 -6.70 -2.99
C ASP A 77 -30.69 -7.56 -2.41
N PHE A 78 -30.71 -7.75 -1.09
CA PHE A 78 -31.80 -8.41 -0.40
C PHE A 78 -33.10 -7.63 -0.56
N LEU A 79 -33.12 -6.33 -0.22
CA LEU A 79 -34.30 -5.47 -0.34
C LEU A 79 -34.83 -5.41 -1.79
N LYS A 80 -33.95 -5.37 -2.79
CA LYS A 80 -34.34 -5.44 -4.20
C LYS A 80 -35.02 -6.76 -4.56
N LYS A 81 -34.55 -7.88 -4.02
CA LYS A 81 -35.19 -9.19 -4.21
C LYS A 81 -36.56 -9.24 -3.54
N TRP A 82 -36.69 -8.65 -2.35
CA TRP A 82 -37.98 -8.52 -1.66
C TRP A 82 -38.98 -7.67 -2.43
N ASP A 83 -38.55 -6.51 -2.91
CA ASP A 83 -39.40 -5.64 -3.73
C ASP A 83 -39.85 -6.35 -5.02
N ARG A 84 -38.96 -7.10 -5.68
CA ARG A 84 -39.33 -7.92 -6.83
C ARG A 84 -40.36 -8.99 -6.46
N TYR A 85 -40.15 -9.71 -5.36
CA TYR A 85 -41.08 -10.72 -4.87
C TYR A 85 -42.47 -10.13 -4.57
N LEU A 86 -42.52 -8.96 -3.92
CA LEU A 86 -43.78 -8.25 -3.66
C LEU A 86 -44.49 -7.82 -4.94
N LYS A 87 -43.75 -7.39 -5.96
CA LYS A 87 -44.33 -7.06 -7.27
C LYS A 87 -44.90 -8.28 -7.98
N GLU A 88 -44.18 -9.40 -7.96
CA GLU A 88 -44.65 -10.68 -8.50
C GLU A 88 -45.93 -11.16 -7.79
N GLN A 89 -45.96 -11.08 -6.46
CA GLN A 89 -47.12 -11.42 -5.63
C GLN A 89 -48.29 -10.45 -5.77
N LYS A 90 -48.08 -9.25 -6.30
CA LYS A 90 -49.12 -8.28 -6.62
C LYS A 90 -49.67 -8.43 -8.05
N GLN A 91 -49.09 -9.33 -8.86
CA GLN A 91 -49.57 -9.69 -10.20
C GLN A 91 -50.54 -10.89 -10.28
N PRO A 92 -51.18 -11.45 -9.22
CA PRO A 92 -52.33 -12.32 -9.44
C PRO A 92 -53.54 -11.45 -9.78
N ASP A 93 -54.23 -11.81 -10.86
CA ASP A 93 -55.56 -11.33 -11.29
C ASP A 93 -55.62 -10.21 -12.35
N SER A 94 -54.65 -10.13 -13.27
CA SER A 94 -54.82 -9.34 -14.51
C SER A 94 -54.38 -10.10 -15.76
N ASP A 95 -54.94 -11.29 -15.95
CA ASP A 95 -55.14 -11.90 -17.28
C ASP A 95 -56.46 -12.70 -17.19
N SER A 96 -57.58 -12.00 -17.46
CA SER A 96 -58.88 -12.57 -17.87
C SER A 96 -59.25 -11.96 -19.21
#